data_AF-A0A0S8JC27-F1
#
_entry.id   AF-A0A0S8JC27-F1
#
_cell.length_a   1.000
_cell.length_b   1.000
_cell.length_c   1.000
_cell.angle_alpha   90.00
_cell.angle_beta   90.00
_cell.angle_gamma   90.00
#
_symmetry.space_group_name_H-M   'P 1'
#
loop_
_entity.id
_entity.type
_entity.pdbx_description
1 polymer ?
#
loop_
_entity_poly.entity_id
_entity_poly.type
_entity_poly.pdbx_seq_one_letter_code
_entity_poly.pdbx_strand_id
1 'polypeptide(L)'
;MQGSIIHQRLGRLTDALMPVLATLSALAIGAVMLFLLGANPGDAYKAMLEGAFGSPNALAETLVKATPLLLVGLGICIAFRGNVINIGGEGQMIIGAILAILVGLNMQDSPGWIVISLALLVGFLGGAVWGAIPGILKAYFNVNEILSTIMMNA
;
A
#
# COMPACT_ATOMS: atom_id res chain seq x y z
N MET A 1 -14.45 -33.73 19.25
CA MET A 1 -14.50 -33.05 17.94
C MET A 1 -15.19 -31.67 17.94
N GLN A 2 -15.84 -31.22 19.02
CA GLN A 2 -16.53 -29.91 19.08
C GLN A 2 -15.66 -28.72 19.57
N GLY A 3 -14.58 -28.97 20.32
CA GLY A 3 -13.68 -27.90 20.81
C GLY A 3 -12.88 -27.17 19.71
N SER A 4 -12.73 -27.79 18.54
CA SER A 4 -11.98 -27.23 17.41
C SER A 4 -12.70 -26.07 16.71
N ILE A 5 -14.03 -26.15 16.56
CA ILE A 5 -14.81 -25.16 15.78
C ILE A 5 -14.95 -23.83 16.53
N ILE A 6 -15.13 -23.89 17.85
CA ILE A 6 -15.26 -22.68 18.68
C ILE A 6 -13.92 -21.92 18.73
N HIS A 7 -12.79 -22.61 18.91
CA HIS A 7 -11.46 -21.98 18.83
C HIS A 7 -11.16 -21.43 17.43
N GLN A 8 -11.58 -22.10 16.36
CA GLN A 8 -11.43 -21.60 15.00
C GLN A 8 -12.25 -20.32 14.74
N ARG A 9 -13.49 -20.26 15.27
CA ARG A 9 -14.34 -19.07 15.14
C ARG A 9 -13.84 -17.92 15.99
N LEU A 10 -13.40 -18.18 17.22
CA LEU A 10 -12.79 -17.18 18.09
C LEU A 10 -11.51 -16.59 17.44
N GLY A 11 -10.65 -17.45 16.89
CA GLY A 11 -9.44 -17.05 16.18
C GLY A 11 -9.70 -16.14 14.98
N ARG A 12 -10.72 -16.45 14.17
CA ARG A 12 -11.11 -15.59 13.05
C ARG A 12 -11.65 -14.23 13.48
N LEU A 13 -12.37 -14.17 14.61
CA LEU A 13 -12.85 -12.90 15.17
C LEU A 13 -11.68 -12.07 15.69
N THR A 14 -10.72 -12.68 16.38
CA THR A 14 -9.50 -11.98 16.83
C THR A 14 -8.68 -11.47 15.64
N ASP A 15 -8.52 -12.27 14.59
CA ASP A 15 -7.78 -11.88 13.38
C ASP A 15 -8.42 -10.70 12.65
N ALA A 16 -9.76 -10.65 12.59
CA ALA A 16 -10.49 -9.54 11.99
C ALA A 16 -10.49 -8.27 12.86
N LEU A 17 -10.46 -8.41 14.19
CA LEU A 17 -10.45 -7.29 15.12
C LEU A 17 -9.07 -6.67 15.29
N MET A 18 -7.99 -7.41 15.06
CA MET A 18 -6.62 -6.93 15.21
C MET A 18 -6.33 -5.62 14.44
N PRO A 19 -6.63 -5.49 13.13
CA PRO A 19 -6.41 -4.25 12.40
C PRO A 19 -7.19 -3.07 12.98
N VAL A 20 -8.45 -3.30 13.37
CA VAL A 20 -9.30 -2.25 13.96
C VAL A 20 -8.73 -1.76 15.29
N LEU A 21 -8.35 -2.69 16.17
CA LEU A 21 -7.73 -2.36 17.45
C LEU A 21 -6.39 -1.65 17.26
N ALA A 22 -5.58 -2.07 16.28
CA ALA A 22 -4.32 -1.42 15.95
C ALA A 22 -4.54 0.02 15.47
N THR A 23 -5.51 0.26 14.59
CA THR A 23 -5.88 1.60 14.13
C THR A 23 -6.37 2.48 15.26
N LEU A 24 -7.26 1.98 16.13
CA LEU A 24 -7.75 2.74 17.28
C LEU A 24 -6.62 3.07 18.27
N SER A 25 -5.70 2.13 18.49
CA SER A 25 -4.53 2.37 19.35
C SER A 25 -3.59 3.42 18.76
N ALA A 26 -3.36 3.38 17.45
CA ALA A 26 -2.57 4.38 16.74
C ALA A 26 -3.19 5.78 16.86
N LEU A 27 -4.52 5.90 16.71
CA LEU A 27 -5.23 7.15 16.96
C LEU A 27 -5.10 7.58 18.43
N ALA A 28 -5.24 6.68 19.39
CA ALA A 28 -5.06 7.04 20.80
C ALA A 28 -3.66 7.61 21.09
N ILE A 29 -2.60 6.96 20.57
CA ILE A 29 -1.22 7.42 20.70
C ILE A 29 -1.03 8.77 20.00
N GLY A 30 -1.57 8.93 18.80
CA GLY A 30 -1.56 10.20 18.07
C GLY A 30 -2.22 11.34 18.85
N ALA A 31 -3.32 11.06 19.55
CA ALA A 31 -4.03 12.04 20.35
C ALA A 31 -3.18 12.52 21.53
N VAL A 32 -2.50 11.58 22.20
CA VAL A 32 -1.54 11.90 23.28
C VAL A 32 -0.41 12.77 22.74
N MET A 33 0.15 12.45 21.57
CA MET A 33 1.21 13.26 20.96
C MET A 33 0.74 14.68 20.61
N LEU A 34 -0.45 14.83 20.00
CA LEU A 34 -1.01 16.14 19.68
C LEU A 34 -1.23 16.99 20.93
N PHE A 35 -1.75 16.39 22.00
CA PHE A 35 -1.93 17.06 23.28
C PHE A 35 -0.59 17.53 23.87
N LEU A 36 0.45 16.69 23.83
CA LEU A 36 1.80 17.04 24.29
C LEU A 36 2.45 18.17 23.46
N LEU A 37 2.08 18.30 22.18
CA LEU A 37 2.49 19.38 21.29
C LEU A 37 1.67 20.67 21.47
N GLY A 38 0.69 20.69 22.39
CA GLY A 38 -0.19 21.83 22.63
C GLY A 38 -1.31 22.00 21.60
N ALA A 39 -1.53 21.02 20.73
CA ALA A 39 -2.64 20.99 19.79
C ALA A 39 -3.86 20.27 20.39
N ASN A 40 -5.07 20.73 20.05
CA ASN A 40 -6.30 20.05 20.45
C ASN A 40 -6.52 18.80 19.56
N PRO A 41 -6.51 17.56 20.12
CA PRO A 41 -6.69 16.36 19.31
C PRO A 41 -8.08 16.26 18.64
N GLY A 42 -9.10 16.81 19.29
CA GLY A 42 -10.46 16.84 18.77
C GLY A 42 -10.56 17.66 17.48
N ASP A 43 -9.97 18.85 17.46
CA ASP A 43 -9.93 19.71 16.27
C ASP A 43 -9.12 19.05 15.14
N ALA A 44 -7.98 18.42 15.48
CA ALA A 44 -7.15 17.72 14.51
C ALA A 44 -7.87 16.53 13.86
N TYR A 45 -8.57 15.70 14.64
CA TYR A 45 -9.33 14.57 14.09
C TYR A 45 -10.59 14.99 13.36
N LYS A 46 -11.25 16.07 13.80
CA LYS A 46 -12.35 16.66 13.04
C LYS A 46 -11.85 17.14 11.68
N ALA A 47 -10.74 17.88 11.63
CA ALA A 47 -10.12 18.31 10.38
C ALA A 47 -9.69 17.13 9.50
N MET A 48 -9.16 16.05 10.09
CA MET A 48 -8.81 14.82 9.37
C MET A 48 -10.03 14.15 8.74
N LEU A 49 -11.15 14.06 9.46
CA LEU A 49 -12.40 13.49 8.94
C LEU A 49 -13.03 14.38 7.87
N GLU A 50 -13.03 15.70 8.04
CA GLU A 50 -13.50 16.66 7.04
C GLU A 50 -12.61 16.62 5.78
N GLY A 51 -11.29 16.52 5.94
CA GLY A 51 -10.35 16.40 4.84
C GLY A 51 -10.47 15.08 4.08
N ALA A 52 -10.93 13.99 4.72
CA ALA A 52 -11.12 12.70 4.08
C ALA A 52 -12.53 12.51 3.48
N PHE A 53 -13.57 13.00 4.15
CA PHE A 53 -14.97 12.68 3.84
C PHE A 53 -15.90 13.91 3.73
N GLY A 54 -15.40 15.12 4.00
CA GLY A 54 -16.23 16.33 4.10
C GLY A 54 -16.81 16.83 2.77
N SER A 55 -16.32 16.34 1.64
CA SER A 55 -16.87 16.65 0.31
C SER A 55 -16.64 15.52 -0.69
N PRO A 56 -17.36 15.50 -1.83
CA PRO A 56 -17.08 14.56 -2.91
C PRO A 56 -15.63 14.62 -3.43
N ASN A 57 -15.03 15.81 -3.46
CA ASN A 57 -13.63 15.98 -3.88
C ASN A 57 -12.65 15.42 -2.84
N ALA A 58 -12.90 15.65 -1.54
CA ALA A 58 -12.11 15.08 -0.44
C ALA A 58 -12.13 13.54 -0.46
N LEU A 59 -13.32 12.97 -0.70
CA LEU A 59 -13.47 11.53 -0.85
C LEU A 59 -12.71 11.01 -2.09
N ALA A 60 -12.82 11.72 -3.22
CA ALA A 60 -12.10 11.35 -4.44
C ALA A 60 -10.57 11.39 -4.21
N GLU A 61 -10.04 12.41 -3.55
CA GLU A 61 -8.61 12.51 -3.22
C GLU A 61 -8.17 11.37 -2.30
N THR A 62 -8.98 11.03 -1.30
CA THR A 62 -8.73 9.89 -0.41
C THR A 62 -8.65 8.59 -1.20
N LEU A 63 -9.59 8.36 -2.13
CA LEU A 63 -9.60 7.17 -2.99
C LEU A 63 -8.40 7.15 -3.96
N VAL A 64 -8.03 8.29 -4.53
CA VAL A 64 -6.86 8.41 -5.42
C VAL A 64 -5.57 8.00 -4.69
N LYS A 65 -5.43 8.38 -3.40
CA LYS A 65 -4.28 7.97 -2.57
C LYS A 65 -4.37 6.53 -2.07
N ALA A 66 -5.56 6.06 -1.71
CA ALA A 66 -5.75 4.72 -1.15
C ALA A 66 -5.63 3.61 -2.20
N THR A 67 -6.13 3.85 -3.42
CA THR A 67 -6.15 2.85 -4.52
C THR A 67 -4.78 2.23 -4.80
N PRO A 68 -3.69 2.99 -5.03
CA PRO A 68 -2.38 2.38 -5.29
C PRO A 68 -1.88 1.56 -4.10
N LEU A 69 -2.10 2.00 -2.86
CA LEU A 69 -1.70 1.26 -1.66
C LEU A 69 -2.45 -0.08 -1.54
N LEU A 70 -3.76 -0.09 -1.86
CA LEU A 70 -4.55 -1.32 -1.89
C LEU A 70 -4.08 -2.29 -2.98
N LEU A 71 -3.71 -1.79 -4.15
CA LEU A 71 -3.16 -2.60 -5.24
C LEU A 71 -1.79 -3.19 -4.88
N VAL A 72 -0.93 -2.42 -4.20
CA VAL A 72 0.34 -2.92 -3.66
C VAL A 72 0.08 -4.04 -2.64
N GLY A 73 -0.83 -3.83 -1.70
CA GLY A 73 -1.22 -4.85 -0.72
C GLY A 73 -1.75 -6.12 -1.37
N LEU A 74 -2.57 -6.01 -2.42
CA LEU A 74 -3.05 -7.14 -3.21
C LEU A 74 -1.90 -7.90 -3.88
N GLY A 75 -0.93 -7.19 -4.47
CA GLY A 75 0.27 -7.78 -5.07
C GLY A 75 1.12 -8.53 -4.04
N ILE A 76 1.30 -7.97 -2.85
CA ILE A 76 2.01 -8.60 -1.73
C ILE A 76 1.30 -9.89 -1.29
N CYS A 77 -0.03 -9.89 -1.20
CA CYS A 77 -0.80 -11.11 -0.91
C CYS A 77 -0.57 -12.22 -1.95
N ILE A 78 -0.40 -11.87 -3.23
CA ILE A 78 -0.07 -12.84 -4.28
C ILE A 78 1.34 -13.40 -4.08
N ALA A 79 2.33 -12.55 -3.77
CA ALA A 79 3.70 -13.00 -3.48
C ALA A 79 3.77 -13.94 -2.26
N PHE A 80 3.04 -13.62 -1.19
CA PHE A 80 2.97 -14.46 0.01
C PHE A 80 2.40 -15.84 -0.26
N ARG A 81 1.45 -15.99 -1.21
CA ARG A 81 0.96 -17.31 -1.63
C ARG A 81 2.06 -18.18 -2.25
N GLY A 82 3.11 -17.58 -2.79
CA GLY A 82 4.32 -18.26 -3.27
C GLY A 82 5.41 -18.46 -2.21
N ASN A 83 5.13 -18.21 -0.92
CA ASN A 83 6.12 -18.18 0.16
C ASN A 83 7.29 -17.20 -0.11
N VAL A 84 7.00 -16.08 -0.79
CA VAL A 84 7.94 -14.98 -0.98
C VAL A 84 7.47 -13.81 -0.16
N ILE A 85 8.34 -13.32 0.72
CA ILE A 85 8.10 -12.12 1.51
C ILE A 85 8.60 -10.92 0.71
N ASN A 86 7.68 -10.08 0.24
CA ASN A 86 7.99 -8.87 -0.50
C ASN A 86 7.66 -7.63 0.33
N ILE A 87 8.69 -6.90 0.78
CA ILE A 87 8.54 -5.65 1.53
C ILE A 87 8.73 -4.42 0.63
N GLY A 88 9.44 -4.57 -0.49
CA GLY A 88 9.80 -3.49 -1.42
C GLY A 88 8.67 -3.07 -2.37
N GLY A 89 7.41 -3.24 -1.97
CA GLY A 89 6.25 -2.88 -2.78
C GLY A 89 6.15 -1.39 -3.07
N GLU A 90 6.58 -0.54 -2.14
CA GLU A 90 6.64 0.91 -2.33
C GLU A 90 7.70 1.29 -3.39
N GLY A 91 8.89 0.67 -3.36
CA GLY A 91 9.88 0.83 -4.43
C GLY A 91 9.34 0.45 -5.82
N GLN A 92 8.62 -0.68 -5.92
CA GLN A 92 7.97 -1.12 -7.17
C GLN A 92 6.91 -0.11 -7.65
N MET A 93 6.11 0.42 -6.73
CA MET A 93 5.10 1.44 -7.01
C MET A 93 5.75 2.73 -7.52
N ILE A 94 6.83 3.20 -6.88
CA ILE A 94 7.53 4.43 -7.26
C ILE A 94 8.13 4.30 -8.66
N ILE A 95 8.84 3.21 -8.95
CA ILE A 95 9.42 2.99 -10.28
C ILE A 95 8.32 2.89 -11.34
N GLY A 96 7.24 2.17 -11.06
CA GLY A 96 6.08 2.12 -11.95
C GLY A 96 5.48 3.50 -12.20
N ALA A 97 5.33 4.33 -11.17
CA ALA A 97 4.83 5.69 -11.28
C ALA A 97 5.75 6.59 -12.11
N ILE A 98 7.07 6.51 -11.90
CA ILE A 98 8.06 7.28 -12.69
C ILE A 98 7.93 6.94 -14.17
N LEU A 99 7.90 5.66 -14.52
CA LEU A 99 7.79 5.27 -15.93
C LEU A 99 6.42 5.64 -16.54
N ALA A 100 5.33 5.53 -15.78
CA ALA A 100 4.00 5.96 -16.22
C ALA A 100 3.96 7.48 -16.48
N ILE A 101 4.59 8.28 -15.60
CA ILE A 101 4.71 9.73 -15.77
C ILE A 101 5.53 10.06 -17.02
N LEU A 102 6.63 9.34 -17.28
CA LEU A 102 7.42 9.55 -18.50
C LEU A 102 6.57 9.34 -19.76
N VAL A 103 5.69 8.35 -19.80
CA VAL A 103 4.75 8.17 -20.92
C VAL A 103 3.83 9.39 -21.06
N GLY A 104 3.21 9.83 -19.96
CA GLY A 104 2.31 10.99 -19.96
C GLY A 104 2.98 12.27 -20.43
N LEU A 105 4.23 12.51 -20.00
CA LEU A 105 4.99 13.71 -20.37
C LEU A 105 5.46 13.71 -21.83
N ASN A 106 5.73 12.54 -22.42
CA ASN A 106 6.21 12.44 -23.80
C ASN A 106 5.09 12.31 -24.85
N MET A 107 3.85 12.05 -24.42
CA MET A 107 2.72 11.82 -25.33
C MET A 107 1.57 12.81 -25.12
N GLN A 108 1.89 14.07 -24.77
CA GLN A 108 0.89 15.09 -24.44
C GLN A 108 -0.10 15.37 -25.58
N ASP A 109 0.36 15.30 -26.83
CA ASP A 109 -0.47 15.55 -28.02
C ASP A 109 -1.24 14.31 -28.51
N SER A 110 -1.08 13.17 -27.83
CA SER A 110 -1.73 11.90 -28.22
C SER A 110 -3.14 11.76 -27.61
N PRO A 111 -4.02 10.95 -28.21
CA PRO A 111 -5.33 10.65 -27.63
C PRO A 111 -5.22 10.09 -26.20
N GLY A 112 -5.94 10.68 -25.24
CA GLY A 112 -5.80 10.35 -23.82
C GLY A 112 -5.97 8.87 -23.47
N TRP A 113 -6.84 8.15 -24.17
CA TRP A 113 -7.04 6.71 -23.94
C TRP A 113 -5.79 5.87 -24.28
N ILE A 114 -5.00 6.28 -25.30
CA ILE A 114 -3.74 5.64 -25.67
C ILE A 114 -2.71 5.92 -24.59
N VAL A 115 -2.60 7.19 -24.17
CA VAL A 115 -1.65 7.61 -23.14
C VAL A 115 -1.90 6.86 -21.83
N ILE A 116 -3.15 6.79 -21.37
CA ILE A 116 -3.52 6.09 -20.14
C ILE A 116 -3.19 4.59 -20.26
N SER A 117 -3.58 3.94 -21.36
CA SER A 117 -3.33 2.50 -21.54
C SER A 117 -1.84 2.18 -21.58
N LEU A 118 -1.04 3.00 -22.28
CA LEU A 118 0.40 2.81 -22.37
C LEU A 118 1.10 3.14 -21.05
N ALA A 119 0.68 4.19 -20.35
CA ALA A 119 1.22 4.55 -19.04
C ALA A 119 0.98 3.43 -18.01
N LEU A 120 -0.21 2.81 -18.02
CA LEU A 120 -0.52 1.65 -17.18
C LEU A 120 0.37 0.45 -17.52
N LEU A 121 0.53 0.14 -18.80
CA LEU A 121 1.35 -0.99 -19.25
C LEU A 121 2.84 -0.78 -18.88
N VAL A 122 3.37 0.40 -19.18
CA VAL A 122 4.76 0.74 -18.91
C VAL A 122 5.03 0.82 -17.40
N GLY A 123 4.10 1.38 -16.62
CA GLY A 123 4.21 1.40 -15.17
C GLY A 123 4.16 0.00 -14.56
N PHE A 124 3.27 -0.88 -15.04
CA PHE A 124 3.22 -2.28 -14.65
C PHE A 124 4.54 -3.00 -14.94
N LEU A 125 5.09 -2.83 -16.15
CA LEU A 125 6.38 -3.43 -16.52
C LEU A 125 7.53 -2.87 -15.68
N GLY A 126 7.52 -1.56 -15.37
CA GLY A 126 8.51 -0.94 -14.49
C GLY A 126 8.53 -1.55 -13.10
N GLY A 127 7.36 -1.63 -12.46
CA GLY A 127 7.24 -2.28 -11.15
C GLY A 127 7.61 -3.76 -11.19
N ALA A 128 7.23 -4.48 -12.25
CA ALA A 128 7.58 -5.89 -12.43
C ALA A 128 9.09 -6.09 -12.58
N VAL A 129 9.78 -5.26 -13.36
CA VAL A 129 11.25 -5.30 -13.49
C VAL A 129 11.92 -4.99 -12.16
N TRP A 130 11.45 -3.98 -11.42
CA TRP A 130 12.00 -3.66 -10.10
C TRP A 130 11.84 -4.80 -9.10
N GLY A 131 10.67 -5.45 -9.09
CA GLY A 131 10.40 -6.62 -8.25
C GLY A 131 11.09 -7.90 -8.72
N ALA A 132 11.44 -8.01 -10.00
CA ALA A 132 12.16 -9.15 -10.54
C ALA A 132 13.60 -9.20 -10.03
N ILE A 133 14.24 -8.05 -9.75
CA ILE A 133 15.61 -8.00 -9.24
C ILE A 133 15.78 -8.84 -7.95
N PRO A 134 15.05 -8.57 -6.83
CA PRO A 134 15.17 -9.39 -5.63
C PRO A 134 14.67 -10.81 -5.85
N GLY A 135 13.71 -11.03 -6.75
CA GLY A 135 13.24 -12.37 -7.13
C GLY A 135 14.33 -13.22 -7.80
N ILE A 136 15.09 -12.64 -8.72
CA ILE A 136 16.23 -13.28 -9.39
C ILE A 136 17.36 -13.54 -8.38
N LEU A 137 17.64 -12.58 -7.49
CA LEU A 137 18.64 -12.76 -6.43
C LEU A 137 18.28 -13.92 -5.50
N LYS A 138 17.00 -14.07 -5.14
CA LYS A 138 16.53 -15.24 -4.39
C LYS A 138 16.68 -16.53 -5.20
N ALA A 139 16.19 -16.55 -6.44
CA ALA A 139 16.09 -17.75 -7.25
C ALA A 139 17.45 -18.35 -7.66
N TYR A 140 18.42 -17.50 -8.02
CA TYR A 140 19.71 -17.96 -8.56
C TYR A 140 20.86 -17.85 -7.57
N PHE A 141 20.78 -16.90 -6.62
CA PHE A 141 21.89 -16.60 -5.71
C PHE A 141 21.57 -16.88 -4.24
N ASN A 142 20.36 -17.39 -3.94
CA ASN A 142 19.91 -17.71 -2.58
C ASN A 142 20.03 -16.54 -1.60
N VAL A 143 19.87 -15.31 -2.11
CA VAL A 143 19.85 -14.09 -1.31
C VAL A 143 18.53 -14.01 -0.54
N ASN A 144 18.60 -13.57 0.72
CA ASN A 144 17.41 -13.34 1.54
C ASN A 144 16.52 -12.26 0.91
N GLU A 145 15.31 -12.65 0.50
CA GLU A 145 14.34 -11.76 -0.15
C GLU A 145 13.82 -10.65 0.75
N ILE A 146 13.77 -10.86 2.07
CA ILE A 146 13.35 -9.83 3.02
C ILE A 146 14.37 -8.70 2.97
N LEU A 147 15.66 -9.04 3.07
CA LEU A 147 16.73 -8.05 3.05
C LEU A 147 16.81 -7.33 1.70
N SER A 148 16.80 -8.07 0.59
CA SER A 148 16.93 -7.47 -0.74
C SER A 148 15.73 -6.57 -1.09
N THR A 149 14.51 -6.96 -0.71
CA THR A 149 13.32 -6.14 -0.95
C THR A 149 13.27 -4.89 -0.05
N ILE A 150 13.74 -4.96 1.20
CA ILE A 150 13.89 -3.77 2.06
C ILE A 150 14.93 -2.80 1.48
N MET A 151 16.09 -3.30 1.03
CA MET A 151 17.15 -2.46 0.45
C MET A 151 16.75 -1.79 -0.86
N MET A 152 15.75 -2.34 -1.55
CA MET A 152 15.17 -1.78 -2.78
C MET A 152 13.89 -0.97 -2.54
N ASN A 153 13.54 -0.74 -1.27
CA ASN A 153 12.50 0.19 -0.89
C ASN A 153 13.04 1.62 -0.84
N ALA A 154 12.14 2.60 -0.95
CA ALA A 154 12.46 4.01 -0.72
C ALA A 154 12.41 4.34 0.78
#